data_AF-A0A258QWF4-F1
#
_entry.id   AF-A0A258QWF4-F1
#
_cell.length_a   1.000
_cell.length_b   1.000
_cell.length_c   1.000
_cell.angle_alpha   90.00
_cell.angle_beta   90.00
_cell.angle_gamma   90.00
#
_symmetry.space_group_name_H-M   'P 1'
#
loop_
_entity.id
_entity.type
_entity.pdbx_description
1 polymer ?
#
loop_
_entity_poly.entity_id
_entity_poly.type
_entity_poly.pdbx_seq_one_letter_code
_entity_poly.pdbx_strand_id
1 'polypeptide(L)'
;VQFTEMFIHKSSPVLYQVLGIYLPLITTNCAVLGIPLLNAQEQHGFVESLFFGAGGAIGFTLVLILFAGIRERIETCDVPTPFKGTSIAMITAGLMSLAFMGFSGLVK
;
A
#
# COMPACT_ATOMS: atom_id res chain seq x y z
N VAL A 1 4.04 -7.05 -13.37
CA VAL A 1 4.13 -8.08 -12.31
C VAL A 1 4.58 -9.45 -12.82
N GLN A 2 4.30 -9.82 -14.08
CA GLN A 2 4.71 -11.13 -14.64
C GLN A 2 6.20 -11.43 -14.48
N PHE A 3 7.07 -10.44 -14.71
CA PHE A 3 8.50 -10.63 -14.48
C PHE A 3 8.81 -10.94 -13.00
N THR A 4 8.21 -10.18 -12.08
CA THR A 4 8.32 -10.40 -10.63
C THR A 4 7.76 -11.77 -10.22
N GLU A 5 6.67 -12.20 -10.83
CA GLU A 5 6.06 -13.52 -10.62
C GLU A 5 7.00 -14.66 -11.01
N MET A 6 7.57 -14.59 -12.21
CA MET A 6 8.56 -15.56 -12.67
C MET A 6 9.82 -15.55 -11.80
N PHE A 7 10.26 -14.37 -11.36
CA PHE A 7 11.40 -14.23 -10.46
C PHE A 7 11.13 -14.86 -9.08
N ILE A 8 9.98 -14.58 -8.47
CA ILE A 8 9.60 -15.15 -7.16
C ILE A 8 9.41 -16.67 -7.27
N HIS A 9 8.78 -17.16 -8.34
CA HIS A 9 8.62 -18.60 -8.58
C HIS A 9 9.97 -19.34 -8.62
N LYS A 10 11.01 -18.70 -9.17
CA LYS A 10 12.35 -19.28 -9.25
C LYS A 10 13.17 -19.10 -7.98
N SER A 11 13.07 -17.96 -7.30
CA SER A 11 13.89 -17.63 -6.13
C SER A 11 13.31 -18.17 -4.82
N SER A 12 11.98 -18.15 -4.63
CA SER A 12 11.31 -18.59 -3.40
C SER A 12 9.93 -19.20 -3.70
N PRO A 13 9.87 -20.53 -3.88
CA PRO A 13 8.61 -21.22 -4.19
C PRO A 13 7.61 -21.18 -3.01
N VAL A 14 8.10 -21.10 -1.77
CA VAL A 14 7.24 -20.96 -0.58
C VAL A 14 6.49 -19.63 -0.59
N LEU A 15 7.18 -18.54 -0.95
CA LEU A 15 6.53 -17.22 -1.02
C LEU A 15 5.53 -17.16 -2.19
N TYR A 16 5.84 -17.82 -3.31
CA TYR A 16 4.89 -17.94 -4.42
C TYR A 16 3.60 -18.70 -4.02
N GLN A 17 3.70 -19.76 -3.21
CA GLN A 17 2.52 -20.50 -2.74
C GLN A 17 1.62 -19.67 -1.82
N VAL A 18 2.21 -18.84 -0.96
CA VAL A 18 1.46 -17.96 -0.03
C VAL A 18 0.89 -16.74 -0.76
N LEU A 19 1.64 -16.16 -1.69
CA LEU A 19 1.33 -14.87 -2.31
C LEU A 19 0.71 -15.01 -3.72
N GLY A 20 0.58 -16.22 -4.27
CA GLY A 20 0.26 -16.46 -5.69
C GLY A 20 -0.97 -15.73 -6.22
N ILE A 21 -2.06 -15.66 -5.44
CA ILE A 21 -3.27 -14.90 -5.83
C ILE A 21 -3.06 -13.39 -5.68
N TYR A 22 -2.21 -12.97 -4.74
CA TYR A 22 -1.93 -11.55 -4.49
C TYR A 22 -1.02 -10.94 -5.55
N LEU A 23 -0.15 -11.71 -6.22
CA LEU A 23 0.74 -11.19 -7.27
C LEU A 23 -0.02 -10.53 -8.44
N PRO A 24 -1.05 -11.16 -9.02
CA PRO A 24 -1.93 -10.51 -9.98
C PRO A 24 -2.72 -9.34 -9.37
N LEU A 25 -3.21 -9.46 -8.13
CA LEU A 25 -3.96 -8.38 -7.46
C LEU A 25 -3.12 -7.12 -7.21
N ILE A 26 -1.80 -7.23 -7.13
CA ILE A 26 -0.92 -6.06 -7.02
C ILE A 26 -1.00 -5.18 -8.28
N THR A 27 -1.27 -5.74 -9.47
CA THR A 27 -1.39 -4.95 -10.71
C THR A 27 -2.58 -4.01 -10.72
N THR A 28 -3.68 -4.44 -10.09
CA THR A 28 -4.94 -3.70 -10.06
C THR A 28 -5.02 -2.80 -8.81
N ASN A 29 -3.93 -2.68 -8.07
CA ASN A 29 -3.87 -1.78 -6.92
C ASN A 29 -3.95 -0.31 -7.37
N CYS A 30 -4.79 0.46 -6.69
CA CYS A 30 -5.03 1.86 -7.00
C CYS A 30 -3.79 2.75 -6.84
N ALA A 31 -2.92 2.49 -5.86
CA ALA A 31 -1.70 3.25 -5.67
C ALA A 31 -0.66 2.94 -6.77
N VAL A 32 -0.55 1.66 -7.16
CA VAL A 32 0.38 1.21 -8.21
C VAL A 32 0.00 1.79 -9.57
N LEU A 33 -1.29 1.87 -9.90
CA LEU A 33 -1.78 2.50 -11.13
C LEU A 33 -1.80 4.03 -11.05
N GLY A 34 -2.01 4.60 -9.87
CA GLY A 34 -2.10 6.05 -9.68
C GLY A 34 -0.78 6.78 -9.94
N ILE A 35 0.35 6.22 -9.51
CA ILE A 35 1.66 6.86 -9.65
C ILE A 35 2.00 7.12 -11.14
N PRO A 36 1.95 6.14 -12.06
CA PRO A 36 2.19 6.40 -13.48
C PRO A 36 1.20 7.39 -14.11
N LEU A 37 -0.08 7.35 -13.70
CA LEU A 37 -1.10 8.26 -14.23
C LEU A 37 -0.84 9.71 -13.82
N LEU A 38 -0.51 9.96 -12.56
CA LEU A 38 -0.14 11.29 -12.06
C LEU A 38 1.14 11.78 -12.75
N ASN A 39 2.13 10.90 -12.87
CA ASN A 39 3.39 11.21 -13.54
C ASN A 39 3.19 11.62 -15.01
N ALA A 40 2.26 10.97 -15.72
CA ALA A 40 1.90 11.32 -17.08
C ALA A 40 1.12 12.65 -17.16
N GLN A 41 0.26 12.94 -16.17
CA GLN A 41 -0.50 14.19 -16.11
C GLN A 41 0.39 15.40 -15.82
N GLU A 42 1.37 15.26 -14.92
CA GLU A 42 2.30 16.33 -14.55
C GLU A 42 3.48 16.50 -15.55
N GLN A 43 3.54 15.66 -16.59
CA GLN A 43 4.58 15.69 -17.63
C GLN A 43 6.02 15.63 -17.08
N HIS A 44 6.23 14.85 -16.02
CA HIS A 44 7.56 14.67 -15.44
C HIS A 44 8.55 14.07 -16.45
N GLY A 45 9.79 14.55 -16.41
CA GLY A 45 10.89 13.95 -17.17
C GLY A 45 11.25 12.55 -16.64
N PHE A 46 12.07 11.79 -17.37
CA PHE A 46 12.42 10.40 -16.97
C PHE A 46 13.03 10.30 -15.56
N VAL A 47 13.97 11.20 -15.23
CA VAL A 47 14.65 11.21 -13.93
C VAL A 47 13.69 11.59 -12.80
N GLU A 48 12.88 12.62 -13.02
CA GLU A 48 11.86 13.07 -12.06
C GLU A 48 10.82 11.97 -11.80
N SER A 49 10.39 11.28 -12.86
CA SER A 49 9.45 10.14 -12.78
C SER A 49 10.00 9.00 -11.93
N LEU A 50 11.31 8.74 -12.03
CA LEU A 50 11.96 7.70 -11.24
C LEU A 50 11.94 8.05 -9.75
N PHE A 51 12.26 9.29 -9.39
CA PHE A 51 12.22 9.76 -8.00
C PHE A 51 10.78 9.85 -7.47
N PHE A 52 9.83 10.32 -8.29
CA PHE A 52 8.42 10.38 -7.92
C PHE A 52 7.86 8.99 -7.64
N GLY A 53 8.14 8.02 -8.51
CA GLY A 53 7.74 6.63 -8.31
C GLY A 53 8.40 5.98 -7.10
N ALA A 54 9.70 6.20 -6.89
CA ALA A 54 10.41 5.69 -5.72
C ALA A 54 9.87 6.30 -4.41
N GLY A 55 9.64 7.61 -4.38
CA GLY A 55 9.05 8.30 -3.23
C GLY A 55 7.63 7.80 -2.92
N GLY A 56 6.80 7.64 -3.95
CA GLY A 56 5.46 7.07 -3.81
C GLY A 56 5.47 5.64 -3.27
N ALA A 57 6.39 4.79 -3.74
CA ALA A 57 6.54 3.41 -3.26
C ALA A 57 7.00 3.35 -1.79
N ILE A 58 7.94 4.22 -1.38
CA ILE A 58 8.41 4.32 0.01
C ILE A 58 7.26 4.80 0.92
N GLY A 59 6.52 5.84 0.51
CA GLY A 59 5.36 6.33 1.24
C GLY A 59 4.27 5.27 1.41
N PHE A 60 3.95 4.55 0.34
CA PHE A 60 2.97 3.45 0.39
C PHE A 60 3.43 2.32 1.33
N THR A 61 4.71 1.97 1.30
CA THR A 61 5.29 0.96 2.20
C THR A 61 5.16 1.39 3.67
N LEU A 62 5.47 2.64 3.98
CA LEU A 62 5.33 3.19 5.32
C LEU A 62 3.88 3.12 5.81
N VAL A 63 2.91 3.51 4.97
CA VAL A 63 1.48 3.44 5.31
C VAL A 63 1.05 2.00 5.61
N LEU A 64 1.49 1.02 4.82
CA LEU A 64 1.15 -0.39 5.05
C LEU A 64 1.76 -0.92 6.35
N ILE A 65 2.99 -0.55 6.68
CA ILE A 65 3.65 -0.96 7.94
C ILE A 65 2.90 -0.38 9.15
N LEU A 66 2.54 0.91 9.11
CA LEU A 66 1.76 1.53 10.17
C LEU A 66 0.39 0.86 10.33
N PHE A 67 -0.30 0.59 9.21
CA PHE A 67 -1.60 -0.05 9.24
C PHE A 67 -1.53 -1.49 9.77
N ALA A 68 -0.48 -2.24 9.44
CA ALA A 68 -0.22 -3.57 10.00
C ALA A 68 -0.01 -3.50 11.52
N GLY A 69 0.80 -2.57 12.02
CA GLY A 69 1.03 -2.38 13.46
C GLY A 69 -0.25 -1.99 14.22
N ILE A 70 -1.10 -1.16 13.62
CA ILE A 70 -2.42 -0.83 14.19
C ILE A 70 -3.29 -2.09 14.27
N ARG A 71 -3.32 -2.92 13.23
CA ARG A 71 -4.10 -4.17 13.22
C ARG A 71 -3.63 -5.16 14.27
N GLU A 72 -2.33 -5.40 14.39
CA GLU A 72 -1.74 -6.28 15.40
C GLU A 72 -2.14 -5.84 16.82
N ARG A 73 -2.12 -4.53 17.09
CA ARG A 73 -2.57 -3.99 18.38
C ARG A 73 -4.05 -4.21 18.63
N ILE A 74 -4.89 -4.03 17.61
CA ILE A 74 -6.36 -4.18 17.71
C ILE A 74 -6.75 -5.63 17.95
N GLU A 75 -6.00 -6.61 17.43
CA GLU A 75 -6.26 -8.03 17.67
C GLU A 75 -6.20 -8.41 19.16
N THR A 76 -5.41 -7.68 19.95
CA THR A 76 -5.32 -7.87 21.41
C THR A 76 -6.32 -7.05 22.22
N CYS A 77 -7.14 -6.22 21.57
CA CYS A 77 -8.09 -5.32 22.21
C CYS A 77 -9.52 -5.87 22.21
N ASP A 78 -10.32 -5.46 23.18
CA ASP A 78 -11.74 -5.84 23.30
C ASP A 78 -12.61 -5.06 22.29
N VAL A 79 -12.63 -5.52 21.04
CA VAL A 79 -13.51 -4.99 20.00
C VAL A 79 -14.89 -5.68 20.07
N PRO A 80 -16.01 -4.92 20.11
CA PRO A 80 -17.35 -5.50 20.09
C PRO A 80 -17.57 -6.39 18.86
N THR A 81 -18.28 -7.50 19.02
CA THR A 81 -18.52 -8.50 17.96
C THR A 81 -18.97 -7.93 16.60
N PRO A 82 -19.87 -6.93 16.48
CA PRO A 82 -20.26 -6.40 15.17
C PRO A 82 -19.15 -5.62 14.45
N PHE A 83 -18.13 -5.15 15.17
CA PHE A 83 -17.03 -4.36 14.61
C PHE A 83 -15.79 -5.20 14.27
N LYS A 84 -15.73 -6.47 14.64
CA LYS A 84 -14.57 -7.33 14.38
C LYS A 84 -14.31 -7.52 12.88
N GLY A 85 -13.05 -7.74 12.52
CA GLY A 85 -12.63 -8.00 11.13
C GLY A 85 -12.56 -6.75 10.28
N THR A 86 -13.20 -6.78 9.10
CA THR A 86 -13.08 -5.71 8.09
C THR A 86 -13.67 -4.38 8.55
N SER A 87 -14.69 -4.40 9.40
CA SER A 87 -15.37 -3.18 9.88
C SER A 87 -14.42 -2.26 10.66
N ILE A 88 -13.72 -2.79 11.67
CA ILE A 88 -12.73 -2.02 12.43
C ILE A 88 -11.53 -1.61 11.56
N ALA A 89 -11.16 -2.45 10.58
CA ALA A 89 -10.11 -2.10 9.62
C ALA A 89 -10.47 -0.87 8.77
N MET A 90 -11.74 -0.73 8.35
CA MET A 90 -12.20 0.44 7.60
C MET A 90 -12.23 1.70 8.48
N ILE A 91 -12.69 1.58 9.73
CA ILE A 91 -12.69 2.70 10.69
C ILE A 91 -11.26 3.20 10.94
N THR A 92 -10.33 2.28 11.19
CA THR A 92 -8.92 2.61 11.45
C THR A 92 -8.22 3.17 10.22
N ALA A 93 -8.53 2.67 9.02
CA ALA A 93 -8.06 3.27 7.77
C ALA A 93 -8.58 4.71 7.62
N GLY A 94 -9.84 4.97 7.98
CA GLY A 94 -10.42 6.33 7.99
C GLY A 94 -9.71 7.27 8.98
N LEU A 95 -9.48 6.82 10.22
CA LEU A 95 -8.74 7.59 11.23
C LEU A 95 -7.30 7.87 10.80
N MET A 96 -6.64 6.88 10.19
CA MET A 96 -5.31 7.04 9.63
C MET A 96 -5.30 8.08 8.50
N SER A 97 -6.29 8.06 7.60
CA SER A 97 -6.44 9.08 6.55
C SER A 97 -6.55 10.48 7.12
N LEU A 98 -7.35 10.69 8.18
CA LEU A 98 -7.45 11.97 8.87
C LEU A 98 -6.11 12.43 9.46
N ALA A 99 -5.34 11.51 10.04
CA ALA A 99 -4.00 11.83 10.54
C ALA A 99 -3.05 12.28 9.40
N PHE A 100 -3.10 11.61 8.25
CA PHE A 100 -2.30 11.99 7.08
C PHE A 100 -2.76 13.30 6.41
N MET A 101 -4.05 13.64 6.46
CA MET A 101 -4.53 14.97 6.02
C MET A 101 -3.87 16.11 6.81
N GLY A 102 -3.38 15.86 8.03
CA GLY A 102 -2.60 16.83 8.80
C GLY A 102 -1.29 17.25 8.13
N PHE A 103 -0.77 16.47 7.18
CA PHE A 103 0.38 16.85 6.36
C PHE A 103 -0.01 17.70 5.14
N SER A 104 -1.30 17.88 4.86
CA SER A 104 -1.76 18.77 3.78
C SER A 104 -1.34 20.21 4.10
N GLY A 105 -0.49 20.79 3.26
CA GLY A 105 0.07 22.13 3.45
C GLY A 105 1.47 22.18 4.10
N LEU A 106 2.13 21.03 4.30
CA LEU A 106 3.50 20.98 4.82
C LEU A 106 4.55 21.54 3.85
N VAL A 107 4.26 21.54 2.55
CA VAL A 107 5.09 22.17 1.50
C VAL A 107 4.17 23.08 0.68
N LYS A 108 4.60 24.33 0.50
CA LYS A 108 4.00 25.31 -0.42
C LYS A 108 4.94 25.50 -1.62
#